data_AF-A0A6B9G151-F1
#
_entry.id   AF-A0A6B9G151-F1
#
_cell.length_a   1.000
_cell.length_b   1.000
_cell.length_c   1.000
_cell.angle_alpha   90.00
_cell.angle_beta   90.00
_cell.angle_gamma   90.00
#
_symmetry.space_group_name_H-M   'P 1'
#
loop_
_entity.id
_entity.type
_entity.pdbx_description
1 polymer ?
#
loop_
_entity_poly.entity_id
_entity_poly.type
_entity_poly.pdbx_seq_one_letter_code
_entity_poly.pdbx_strand_id
1 'polypeptide(L)'
;MARQNASARAAARDRLRGLLSRHYRLEQYDLFFAPSLHIARVLLSQLFLRQEQARNQSRFASQYRASELSVLPAVPVMAGNIALIEHVDLFYGRVRPLDECQSQGVTDASESFASQLHRRLISDARLFVARLDRHAELSADLVLIALRTQDFSTLVRSELRLFEQGLALGDTPEQALAQMAAAGWRPYNIASVDTITLEAPFSLQSLQQPGLPFALLPTVPGPSQQEPHPDLQLWPVQRRMLLRANVRGSATKSQNMTSTLAKRLRELLNNGRDSEKVEKSRIGLVSATKGSKVGH
;
A
#
# COMPACT_ATOMS: atom_id res chain seq x y z
N MET A 1 4.10 1.74 -36.77
CA MET A 1 3.28 2.17 -35.62
C MET A 1 3.71 1.53 -34.29
N ALA A 2 3.91 0.21 -34.18
CA ALA A 2 4.31 -0.44 -32.90
C ALA A 2 5.63 0.07 -32.27
N ARG A 3 6.67 0.32 -33.07
CA ARG A 3 7.96 0.86 -32.57
C ARG A 3 7.87 2.32 -32.07
N GLN A 4 7.02 3.14 -32.70
CA GLN A 4 6.77 4.52 -32.25
C GLN A 4 6.02 4.54 -30.91
N ASN A 5 5.03 3.66 -30.75
CA ASN A 5 4.29 3.52 -29.48
C ASN A 5 5.18 2.97 -28.34
N ALA A 6 6.10 2.05 -28.65
CA ALA A 6 7.06 1.55 -27.66
C ALA A 6 8.04 2.66 -27.18
N SER A 7 8.53 3.49 -28.10
CA SER A 7 9.39 4.64 -27.78
C SER A 7 8.65 5.70 -26.95
N ALA A 8 7.38 5.99 -27.28
CA ALA A 8 6.56 6.94 -26.55
C ALA A 8 6.28 6.47 -25.11
N ARG A 9 5.95 5.18 -24.93
CA ARG A 9 5.73 4.57 -23.61
C ARG A 9 7.00 4.54 -22.76
N ALA A 10 8.16 4.28 -23.36
CA ALA A 10 9.44 4.35 -22.66
C ALA A 10 9.73 5.79 -22.19
N ALA A 11 9.50 6.78 -23.05
CA ALA A 11 9.65 8.19 -22.70
C ALA A 11 8.69 8.64 -21.58
N ALA A 12 7.44 8.16 -21.57
CA ALA A 12 6.48 8.41 -20.51
C ALA A 12 6.97 7.86 -19.15
N ARG A 13 7.52 6.65 -19.12
CA ARG A 13 8.10 6.05 -17.91
C ARG A 13 9.29 6.84 -17.40
N ASP A 14 10.20 7.27 -18.27
CA ASP A 14 11.37 8.06 -17.89
C ASP A 14 10.99 9.44 -17.37
N ARG A 15 9.99 10.09 -18.00
CA ARG A 15 9.43 11.34 -17.49
C ARG A 15 8.79 11.17 -16.12
N LEU A 16 7.99 10.12 -15.93
CA LEU A 16 7.36 9.82 -14.64
C LEU A 16 8.40 9.57 -13.55
N ARG A 17 9.42 8.76 -13.85
CA ARG A 17 10.57 8.53 -12.97
C ARG A 17 11.26 9.82 -12.57
N GLY A 18 11.54 10.71 -13.53
CA GLY A 18 12.15 12.01 -13.26
C GLY A 18 11.30 12.89 -12.35
N LEU A 19 9.99 12.94 -12.59
CA LEU A 19 9.07 13.72 -11.74
C LEU A 19 8.92 13.13 -10.33
N LEU A 20 8.76 11.81 -10.21
CA LEU A 20 8.68 11.14 -8.91
C LEU A 20 9.98 11.33 -8.11
N SER A 21 11.14 11.19 -8.76
CA SER A 21 12.43 11.41 -8.11
C SER A 21 12.56 12.83 -7.55
N ARG A 22 12.13 13.85 -8.33
CA ARG A 22 12.14 15.25 -7.90
C ARG A 22 11.15 15.55 -6.77
N HIS A 23 9.89 15.12 -6.91
CA HIS A 23 8.86 15.44 -5.92
C HIS A 23 9.08 14.72 -4.59
N TYR A 24 9.58 13.48 -4.64
CA TYR A 24 9.77 12.63 -3.46
C TYR A 24 11.21 12.56 -2.96
N ARG A 25 12.14 13.32 -3.55
CA ARG A 25 13.58 13.35 -3.20
C ARG A 25 14.23 11.96 -3.25
N LEU A 26 13.95 11.20 -4.30
CA LEU A 26 14.45 9.85 -4.50
C LEU A 26 15.70 9.81 -5.37
N GLU A 27 16.57 10.83 -5.29
CA GLU A 27 17.77 10.95 -6.13
C GLU A 27 18.79 9.82 -5.89
N GLN A 28 18.79 9.26 -4.67
CA GLN A 28 19.65 8.15 -4.29
C GLN A 28 19.10 6.78 -4.72
N TYR A 29 17.89 6.75 -5.28
CA TYR A 29 17.19 5.51 -5.64
C TYR A 29 17.02 5.38 -7.14
N ASP A 30 17.26 4.17 -7.63
CA ASP A 30 16.80 3.75 -8.94
C ASP A 30 15.35 3.29 -8.83
N LEU A 31 14.49 3.90 -9.64
CA LEU A 31 13.06 3.68 -9.63
C LEU A 31 12.64 2.76 -10.77
N PHE A 32 11.85 1.74 -10.48
CA PHE A 32 11.27 0.82 -11.45
C PHE A 32 9.77 0.71 -11.24
N PHE A 33 9.04 0.42 -12.32
CA PHE A 33 7.59 0.30 -12.26
C PHE A 33 7.14 -1.15 -12.48
N ALA A 34 6.15 -1.56 -11.69
CA ALA A 34 5.43 -2.82 -11.85
C ALA A 34 3.91 -2.55 -11.85
N PRO A 35 3.10 -3.39 -12.52
CA PRO A 35 1.65 -3.20 -12.57
C PRO A 35 0.95 -3.57 -11.25
N SER A 36 1.55 -4.42 -10.41
CA SER A 36 0.96 -4.84 -9.14
C SER A 36 2.01 -5.26 -8.12
N LEU A 37 1.64 -5.28 -6.83
CA LEU A 37 2.50 -5.77 -5.74
C LEU A 37 2.85 -7.25 -5.93
N HIS A 38 1.92 -8.04 -6.46
CA HIS A 38 2.15 -9.45 -6.75
C HIS A 38 3.24 -9.62 -7.81
N ILE A 39 3.16 -8.87 -8.91
CA ILE A 39 4.17 -8.93 -9.97
C ILE A 39 5.52 -8.41 -9.45
N ALA A 40 5.53 -7.32 -8.68
CA ALA A 40 6.75 -6.84 -8.02
C ALA A 40 7.39 -7.92 -7.14
N ARG A 41 6.60 -8.65 -6.35
CA ARG A 41 7.06 -9.77 -5.51
C ARG A 41 7.69 -10.88 -6.34
N VAL A 42 7.05 -11.28 -7.44
CA VAL A 42 7.57 -12.32 -8.34
C VAL A 42 8.90 -11.89 -8.97
N LEU A 43 8.96 -10.66 -9.49
CA LEU A 43 10.17 -10.10 -10.10
C LEU A 43 11.34 -10.06 -9.12
N LEU A 44 11.10 -9.55 -7.91
CA LEU A 44 12.13 -9.50 -6.88
C LEU A 44 12.56 -10.90 -6.47
N SER A 45 11.62 -11.83 -6.28
CA SER A 45 11.95 -13.22 -5.95
C SER A 45 12.84 -13.87 -7.00
N GLN A 46 12.54 -13.66 -8.29
CA GLN A 46 13.36 -14.17 -9.39
C GLN A 46 14.74 -13.53 -9.43
N LEU A 47 14.82 -12.23 -9.18
CA LEU A 47 16.08 -11.50 -9.21
C LEU A 47 17.01 -11.96 -8.09
N PHE A 48 16.53 -11.98 -6.84
CA PHE A 48 17.33 -12.44 -5.70
C PHE A 48 17.68 -13.93 -5.80
N LEU A 49 16.79 -14.75 -6.36
CA LEU A 49 17.08 -16.15 -6.69
C LEU A 49 18.28 -16.24 -7.64
N ARG A 50 18.28 -15.48 -8.74
CA ARG A 50 19.40 -15.46 -9.70
C ARG A 50 20.68 -14.93 -9.07
N GLN A 51 20.60 -13.92 -8.22
CA GLN A 51 21.77 -13.41 -7.51
C GLN A 51 22.38 -14.46 -6.59
N GLU A 52 21.56 -15.18 -5.82
CA GLU A 52 22.08 -16.21 -4.92
C GLU A 52 22.64 -17.39 -5.72
N GLN A 53 22.02 -17.77 -6.84
CA GLN A 53 22.58 -18.75 -7.79
C GLN A 53 23.95 -18.31 -8.32
N ALA A 54 24.06 -17.07 -8.81
CA ALA A 54 25.31 -16.54 -9.33
C ALA A 54 26.39 -16.46 -8.23
N ARG A 55 26.02 -16.05 -7.01
CA ARG A 55 26.93 -15.99 -5.87
C ARG A 55 27.43 -17.37 -5.47
N ASN A 56 26.53 -18.35 -5.42
CA ASN A 56 26.89 -19.73 -5.14
C ASN A 56 27.81 -20.27 -6.23
N GLN A 57 27.47 -20.11 -7.52
CA GLN A 57 28.30 -20.51 -8.64
C GLN A 57 29.71 -19.88 -8.57
N SER A 58 29.83 -18.59 -8.22
CA SER A 58 31.15 -17.95 -8.06
C SER A 58 31.96 -18.53 -6.90
N ARG A 59 31.32 -18.87 -5.77
CA ARG A 59 31.97 -19.52 -4.63
C ARG A 59 32.47 -20.91 -5.03
N PHE A 60 31.64 -21.68 -5.72
CA PHE A 60 32.03 -23.00 -6.23
C PHE A 60 33.15 -22.90 -7.28
N ALA A 61 33.07 -21.99 -8.25
CA ALA A 61 34.09 -21.81 -9.27
C ALA A 61 35.46 -21.38 -8.69
N SER A 62 35.47 -20.68 -7.55
CA SER A 62 36.73 -20.32 -6.87
C SER A 62 37.40 -21.48 -6.14
N GLN A 63 36.66 -22.56 -5.84
CA GLN A 63 37.13 -23.69 -5.03
C GLN A 63 37.53 -24.91 -5.88
N TYR A 64 37.08 -25.00 -7.14
CA TYR A 64 37.32 -26.16 -8.00
C TYR A 64 38.02 -25.76 -9.31
N ARG A 65 38.93 -26.62 -9.80
CA ARG A 65 39.64 -26.39 -11.07
C ARG A 65 38.67 -26.51 -12.26
N ALA A 66 38.95 -25.75 -13.33
CA ALA A 66 38.05 -25.60 -14.49
C ALA A 66 37.58 -26.91 -15.15
N SER A 67 38.31 -28.01 -14.97
CA SER A 67 37.98 -29.36 -15.47
C SER A 67 36.79 -30.02 -14.76
N GLU A 68 36.36 -29.54 -13.60
CA GLU A 68 35.28 -30.14 -12.79
C GLU A 68 33.96 -29.34 -12.87
N LEU A 69 33.92 -28.24 -13.62
CA LEU A 69 32.76 -27.36 -13.79
C LEU A 69 31.66 -27.93 -14.70
N SER A 70 31.88 -29.08 -15.35
CA SER A 70 30.90 -29.71 -16.25
C SER A 70 29.75 -30.41 -15.53
N VAL A 71 29.91 -30.71 -14.23
CA VAL A 71 28.89 -31.35 -13.39
C VAL A 71 28.71 -30.52 -12.12
N LEU A 72 28.12 -29.33 -12.28
CA LEU A 72 27.72 -28.54 -11.12
C LEU A 72 26.58 -29.27 -10.39
N PRO A 73 26.73 -29.61 -9.10
CA PRO A 73 25.60 -30.11 -8.33
C PRO A 73 24.55 -29.02 -8.27
N ALA A 74 23.30 -29.36 -8.58
CA ALA A 74 22.17 -28.47 -8.44
C ALA A 74 22.04 -28.09 -6.96
N VAL A 75 22.70 -27.00 -6.56
CA VAL A 75 22.55 -26.43 -5.22
C VAL A 75 21.05 -26.22 -5.03
N PRO A 76 20.41 -26.87 -4.04
CA PRO A 76 18.98 -26.72 -3.83
C PRO A 76 18.74 -25.26 -3.46
N VAL A 77 18.18 -24.51 -4.40
CA VAL A 77 18.00 -23.09 -4.24
C VAL A 77 16.75 -22.88 -3.40
N MET A 78 16.94 -22.77 -2.09
CA MET A 78 15.89 -22.27 -1.20
C MET A 78 15.77 -20.75 -1.32
N ALA A 79 15.51 -20.23 -2.52
CA ALA A 79 14.94 -18.89 -2.62
C ALA A 79 13.44 -19.03 -2.37
N GLY A 80 13.08 -19.02 -1.09
CA GLY A 80 11.69 -18.88 -0.69
C GLY A 80 11.08 -17.64 -1.35
N ASN A 81 9.80 -17.71 -1.66
CA ASN A 81 9.02 -16.61 -2.19
C ASN A 81 9.19 -15.37 -1.29
N ILE A 82 9.88 -14.33 -1.76
CA ILE A 82 10.25 -13.18 -0.94
C ILE A 82 9.00 -12.61 -0.30
N ALA A 83 9.03 -12.44 1.02
CA ALA A 83 7.94 -11.82 1.74
C ALA A 83 7.99 -10.30 1.50
N LEU A 84 6.83 -9.73 1.17
CA LEU A 84 6.62 -8.30 1.26
C LEU A 84 6.20 -8.01 2.71
N ILE A 85 7.01 -7.24 3.43
CA ILE A 85 6.79 -6.92 4.84
C ILE A 85 6.25 -5.50 4.94
N GLU A 86 5.02 -5.37 5.42
CA GLU A 86 4.35 -4.07 5.59
C GLU A 86 5.10 -3.19 6.60
N HIS A 87 5.54 -2.01 6.15
CA HIS A 87 6.15 -1.00 7.03
C HIS A 87 5.13 -0.43 8.01
N VAL A 88 3.90 -0.21 7.54
CA VAL A 88 2.76 0.15 8.39
C VAL A 88 1.81 -1.01 8.39
N ASP A 89 1.71 -1.65 9.54
CA ASP A 89 0.79 -2.74 9.77
C ASP A 89 -0.60 -2.14 9.97
N LEU A 90 -1.43 -2.19 8.93
CA LEU A 90 -2.80 -1.66 8.97
C LEU A 90 -3.67 -2.45 9.95
N PHE A 91 -3.36 -3.74 10.13
CA PHE A 91 -4.13 -4.60 11.00
C PHE A 91 -3.94 -4.19 12.45
N TYR A 92 -2.71 -4.03 12.93
CA TYR A 92 -2.42 -3.59 14.29
C TYR A 92 -2.36 -2.06 14.46
N GLY A 93 -2.37 -1.32 13.36
CA GLY A 93 -2.25 0.14 13.35
C GLY A 93 -0.90 0.64 13.86
N ARG A 94 0.20 -0.05 13.55
CA ARG A 94 1.54 0.24 14.08
C ARG A 94 2.55 0.40 12.96
N VAL A 95 3.56 1.23 13.20
CA VAL A 95 4.72 1.35 12.31
C VAL A 95 5.78 0.36 12.76
N ARG A 96 6.19 -0.55 11.89
CA ARG A 96 7.30 -1.47 12.14
C ARG A 96 8.63 -0.78 11.91
N PRO A 97 9.70 -1.11 12.65
CA PRO A 97 11.02 -0.58 12.37
C PRO A 97 11.51 -1.09 10.99
N LEU A 98 12.12 -0.19 10.21
CA LEU A 98 12.57 -0.50 8.86
C LEU A 98 13.68 -1.56 8.83
N ASP A 99 14.51 -1.64 9.88
CA ASP A 99 15.57 -2.65 9.98
C ASP A 99 14.99 -4.07 10.11
N GLU A 100 13.89 -4.22 10.85
CA GLU A 100 13.19 -5.48 10.99
C GLU A 100 12.53 -5.87 9.66
N CYS A 101 11.87 -4.92 8.99
CA CYS A 101 11.25 -5.18 7.69
C CYS A 101 12.26 -5.68 6.65
N GLN A 102 13.45 -5.06 6.62
CA GLN A 102 14.51 -5.38 5.67
C GLN A 102 15.26 -6.69 5.98
N SER A 103 15.28 -7.11 7.24
CA SER A 103 15.87 -8.40 7.62
C SER A 103 14.94 -9.58 7.32
N GLN A 104 13.63 -9.37 7.35
CA GLN A 104 12.63 -10.41 7.06
C GLN A 104 12.24 -10.50 5.58
N GLY A 105 12.45 -9.43 4.79
CA GLY A 105 12.11 -9.43 3.38
C GLY A 105 12.21 -8.05 2.73
N VAL A 106 11.38 -7.82 1.72
CA VAL A 106 11.30 -6.52 1.04
C VAL A 106 10.23 -5.67 1.70
N THR A 107 10.55 -4.41 1.98
CA THR A 107 9.62 -3.51 2.67
C THR A 107 8.48 -3.09 1.73
N ASP A 108 7.23 -3.40 2.09
CA ASP A 108 6.04 -2.79 1.49
C ASP A 108 5.76 -1.47 2.20
N ALA A 109 6.03 -0.39 1.48
CA ALA A 109 5.91 0.98 1.91
C ALA A 109 4.64 1.66 1.41
N SER A 110 3.65 0.93 0.88
CA SER A 110 2.44 1.51 0.28
C SER A 110 1.68 2.50 1.18
N GLU A 111 1.72 2.28 2.50
CA GLU A 111 1.05 3.12 3.51
C GLU A 111 2.00 4.16 4.17
N SER A 112 3.27 4.16 3.79
CA SER A 112 4.30 5.08 4.32
C SER A 112 4.89 6.02 3.27
N PHE A 113 4.88 5.59 2.03
CA PHE A 113 5.29 6.38 0.88
C PHE A 113 4.33 7.56 0.72
N ALA A 114 4.84 8.75 0.39
CA ALA A 114 4.04 9.96 0.23
C ALA A 114 3.19 10.36 1.46
N SER A 115 3.42 9.79 2.64
CA SER A 115 2.83 10.22 3.91
C SER A 115 3.85 10.93 4.79
N GLN A 116 3.49 11.24 6.04
CA GLN A 116 4.42 11.84 7.01
C GLN A 116 5.65 10.96 7.30
N LEU A 117 5.54 9.65 7.07
CA LEU A 117 6.62 8.67 7.26
C LEU A 117 7.60 8.63 6.08
N HIS A 118 7.30 9.31 4.97
CA HIS A 118 8.11 9.27 3.75
C HIS A 118 9.57 9.66 3.99
N ARG A 119 9.82 10.69 4.81
CA ARG A 119 11.18 11.16 5.10
C ARG A 119 12.02 10.08 5.81
N ARG A 120 11.41 9.31 6.69
CA ARG A 120 12.06 8.20 7.40
C ARG A 120 12.27 6.99 6.50
N LEU A 121 11.28 6.71 5.63
CA LEU A 121 11.40 5.66 4.62
C LEU A 121 12.63 5.89 3.73
N ILE A 122 12.81 7.09 3.17
CA ILE A 122 13.94 7.38 2.28
C ILE A 122 15.29 7.43 2.99
N SER A 123 15.33 7.68 4.31
CA SER A 123 16.59 7.73 5.05
C SER A 123 17.12 6.33 5.38
N ASP A 124 16.23 5.38 5.68
CA ASP A 124 16.64 4.11 6.28
C ASP A 124 16.45 2.91 5.33
N ALA A 125 15.49 2.96 4.39
CA ALA A 125 15.16 1.81 3.54
C ALA A 125 16.15 1.64 2.38
N ARG A 126 16.71 0.43 2.21
CA ARG A 126 17.59 0.11 1.07
C ARG A 126 16.79 -0.29 -0.18
N LEU A 127 15.71 -1.02 0.01
CA LEU A 127 14.79 -1.46 -1.04
C LEU A 127 13.37 -1.44 -0.50
N PHE A 128 12.47 -0.76 -1.20
CA PHE A 128 11.05 -0.78 -0.86
C PHE A 128 10.17 -0.83 -2.10
N VAL A 129 8.96 -1.32 -1.91
CA VAL A 129 7.89 -1.36 -2.90
C VAL A 129 6.74 -0.53 -2.39
N ALA A 130 6.14 0.33 -3.22
CA ALA A 130 5.02 1.17 -2.81
C ALA A 130 3.99 1.28 -3.93
N ARG A 131 2.72 1.10 -3.59
CA ARG A 131 1.63 1.45 -4.51
C ARG A 131 1.49 2.97 -4.60
N LEU A 132 1.31 3.48 -5.83
CA LEU A 132 1.19 4.92 -6.06
C LEU A 132 -0.25 5.43 -5.98
N ASP A 133 -1.22 4.55 -5.85
CA ASP A 133 -2.65 4.88 -5.75
C ASP A 133 -3.10 5.27 -4.34
N ARG A 134 -2.28 4.99 -3.32
CA ARG A 134 -2.59 5.31 -1.92
C ARG A 134 -2.32 6.78 -1.62
N HIS A 135 -1.20 7.08 -0.97
CA HIS A 135 -0.90 8.44 -0.52
C HIS A 135 -0.39 9.36 -1.64
N ALA A 136 0.08 8.83 -2.77
CA ALA A 136 0.49 9.64 -3.92
C ALA A 136 -0.69 10.01 -4.87
N GLU A 137 -1.84 9.31 -4.75
CA GLU A 137 -3.05 9.50 -5.58
C GLU A 137 -2.77 9.55 -7.08
N LEU A 138 -1.95 8.60 -7.53
CA LEU A 138 -1.67 8.44 -8.95
C LEU A 138 -2.56 7.31 -9.52
N SER A 139 -1.96 6.36 -10.22
CA SER A 139 -2.67 5.26 -10.88
C SER A 139 -2.75 4.01 -9.99
N ALA A 140 -3.93 3.35 -9.98
CA ALA A 140 -4.23 2.09 -9.27
C ALA A 140 -3.29 0.95 -9.65
N ASP A 141 -3.01 0.80 -10.94
CA ASP A 141 -2.21 -0.29 -11.51
C ASP A 141 -0.74 0.10 -11.66
N LEU A 142 -0.23 0.90 -10.73
CA LEU A 142 1.15 1.34 -10.73
C LEU A 142 1.81 1.21 -9.36
N VAL A 143 2.81 0.35 -9.33
CA VAL A 143 3.65 0.08 -8.17
C VAL A 143 5.06 0.54 -8.47
N LEU A 144 5.62 1.30 -7.53
CA LEU A 144 7.00 1.73 -7.52
C LEU A 144 7.85 0.69 -6.79
N ILE A 145 8.95 0.28 -7.41
CA ILE A 145 10.05 -0.43 -6.77
C ILE A 145 11.22 0.55 -6.72
N ALA A 146 11.68 0.89 -5.52
CA ALA A 146 12.78 1.83 -5.32
C ALA A 146 13.97 1.11 -4.70
N LEU A 147 15.10 1.13 -5.41
CA LEU A 147 16.34 0.44 -5.04
C LEU A 147 17.43 1.48 -4.76
N ARG A 148 18.03 1.46 -3.57
CA ARG A 148 19.09 2.43 -3.24
C ARG A 148 20.36 2.10 -4.02
N THR A 149 20.83 3.07 -4.80
CA THR A 149 21.96 2.92 -5.74
C THR A 149 23.24 2.38 -5.10
N GLN A 150 23.54 2.80 -3.87
CA GLN A 150 24.79 2.43 -3.17
C GLN A 150 24.80 0.99 -2.62
N ASP A 151 23.62 0.41 -2.36
CA ASP A 151 23.51 -0.88 -1.67
C ASP A 151 23.40 -2.06 -2.64
N PHE A 152 23.24 -1.80 -3.94
CA PHE A 152 22.99 -2.82 -4.95
C PHE A 152 23.90 -2.66 -6.18
N SER A 153 24.30 -3.79 -6.77
CA SER A 153 25.22 -3.79 -7.91
C SER A 153 24.56 -3.28 -9.19
N THR A 154 25.38 -2.76 -10.11
CA THR A 154 24.93 -2.34 -11.45
C THR A 154 24.25 -3.48 -12.24
N LEU A 155 24.64 -4.73 -11.99
CA LEU A 155 24.01 -5.91 -12.58
C LEU A 155 22.52 -6.00 -12.18
N VAL A 156 22.20 -5.96 -10.88
CA VAL A 156 20.83 -6.01 -10.35
C VAL A 156 19.96 -4.94 -10.99
N ARG A 157 20.50 -3.72 -11.04
CA ARG A 157 19.82 -2.56 -11.60
C ARG A 157 19.50 -2.75 -13.08
N SER A 158 20.44 -3.33 -13.82
CA SER A 158 20.27 -3.61 -15.25
C SER A 158 19.25 -4.73 -15.49
N GLU A 159 19.24 -5.76 -14.65
CA GLU A 159 18.23 -6.83 -14.69
C GLU A 159 16.83 -6.30 -14.40
N LEU A 160 16.65 -5.48 -13.35
CA LEU A 160 15.36 -4.82 -13.07
C LEU A 160 14.90 -3.95 -14.24
N ARG A 161 15.83 -3.24 -14.89
CA ARG A 161 15.52 -2.42 -16.07
C ARG A 161 15.03 -3.28 -17.24
N LEU A 162 15.67 -4.42 -17.48
CA LEU A 162 15.24 -5.38 -18.51
C LEU A 162 13.89 -6.01 -18.19
N PHE A 163 13.65 -6.36 -16.92
CA PHE A 163 12.35 -6.86 -16.50
C PHE A 163 11.26 -5.81 -16.69
N GLU A 164 11.47 -4.57 -16.25
CA GLU A 164 10.54 -3.45 -16.45
C GLU A 164 10.19 -3.23 -17.94
N GLN A 165 11.17 -3.36 -18.84
CA GLN A 165 10.94 -3.25 -20.28
C GLN A 165 10.03 -4.36 -20.81
N GLY A 166 10.12 -5.56 -20.24
CA GLY A 166 9.24 -6.69 -20.56
C GLY A 166 7.82 -6.58 -19.99
N LEU A 167 7.56 -5.64 -19.07
CA LEU A 167 6.24 -5.47 -18.46
C LEU A 167 5.29 -4.61 -19.30
N ALA A 168 4.09 -5.13 -19.49
CA ALA A 168 2.97 -4.39 -20.05
C ALA A 168 2.31 -3.52 -18.97
N LEU A 169 2.79 -2.28 -18.84
CA LEU A 169 2.18 -1.25 -17.97
C LEU A 169 1.00 -0.51 -18.64
N GLY A 170 0.67 -0.83 -19.90
CA GLY A 170 -0.37 -0.13 -20.66
C GLY A 170 -0.11 1.38 -20.71
N ASP A 171 -1.18 2.15 -20.49
CA ASP A 171 -1.17 3.61 -20.52
C ASP A 171 -1.15 4.22 -19.09
N THR A 172 -0.95 3.39 -18.05
CA THR A 172 -0.93 3.84 -16.64
C THR A 172 0.15 4.89 -16.34
N PRO A 173 1.36 4.86 -16.95
CA PRO A 173 2.34 5.92 -16.71
C PRO A 173 1.90 7.27 -17.30
N GLU A 174 1.17 7.26 -18.41
CA GLU A 174 0.63 8.48 -19.04
C GLU A 174 -0.51 9.06 -18.21
N GLN A 175 -1.38 8.20 -17.67
CA GLN A 175 -2.44 8.61 -16.74
C GLN A 175 -1.87 9.23 -15.47
N ALA A 176 -0.83 8.62 -14.88
CA ALA A 176 -0.14 9.17 -13.71
C ALA A 176 0.49 10.54 -14.03
N LEU A 177 1.10 10.71 -15.20
CA LEU A 177 1.63 12.00 -15.64
C LEU A 177 0.53 13.06 -15.81
N ALA A 178 -0.62 12.69 -16.38
CA ALA A 178 -1.76 13.58 -16.54
C ALA A 178 -2.31 14.03 -15.18
N GLN A 179 -2.40 13.13 -14.20
CA GLN A 179 -2.80 13.44 -12.83
C GLN A 179 -1.79 14.38 -12.15
N MET A 180 -0.49 14.14 -12.30
CA MET A 180 0.54 15.03 -11.76
C MET A 180 0.52 16.44 -12.38
N ALA A 181 0.07 16.55 -13.63
CA ALA A 181 -0.07 17.82 -14.33
C ALA A 181 -1.34 18.59 -13.94
N ALA A 182 -2.30 17.96 -13.24
CA ALA A 182 -3.53 18.62 -12.81
C ALA A 182 -3.24 19.71 -11.77
N ALA A 183 -3.87 20.87 -11.92
CA ALA A 183 -3.60 22.07 -11.12
C ALA A 183 -3.83 21.92 -9.60
N GLY A 184 -4.57 20.88 -9.18
CA GLY A 184 -4.85 20.58 -7.76
C GLY A 184 -3.99 19.49 -7.15
N TRP A 185 -3.15 18.81 -7.94
CA TRP A 185 -2.38 17.67 -7.43
C TRP A 185 -1.31 18.15 -6.45
N ARG A 186 -1.24 17.46 -5.30
CA ARG A 186 -0.14 17.66 -4.34
C ARG A 186 0.44 16.30 -3.96
N PRO A 187 1.77 16.18 -3.89
CA PRO A 187 2.43 14.88 -3.81
C PRO A 187 2.26 14.15 -2.48
N TYR A 188 1.92 14.83 -1.38
CA TYR A 188 1.89 14.23 -0.05
C TYR A 188 0.49 14.19 0.55
N ASN A 189 0.16 13.07 1.20
CA ASN A 189 -0.89 13.01 2.21
C ASN A 189 -0.33 13.51 3.55
N ILE A 190 -0.77 14.69 3.96
CA ILE A 190 -0.34 15.35 5.20
C ILE A 190 -1.27 15.08 6.38
N ALA A 191 -2.30 14.25 6.21
CA ALA A 191 -3.21 13.91 7.30
C ALA A 191 -2.47 13.19 8.43
N SER A 192 -2.67 13.65 9.66
CA SER A 192 -2.38 12.90 10.88
C SER A 192 -3.65 12.72 11.68
N VAL A 193 -3.76 11.55 12.31
CA VAL A 193 -4.87 11.19 13.18
C VAL A 193 -4.30 10.76 14.51
N ASP A 194 -4.69 11.46 15.57
CA ASP A 194 -4.39 11.08 16.94
C ASP A 194 -5.42 10.06 17.44
N THR A 195 -5.31 9.65 18.70
CA THR A 195 -6.28 8.74 19.29
C THR A 195 -7.67 9.36 19.30
N ILE A 196 -8.63 8.70 18.64
CA ILE A 196 -10.04 9.07 18.67
C ILE A 196 -10.69 8.32 19.83
N THR A 197 -11.30 9.07 20.74
CA THR A 197 -12.19 8.56 21.77
C THR A 197 -13.59 9.11 21.53
N LEU A 198 -14.57 8.21 21.44
CA LEU A 198 -15.98 8.56 21.47
C LEU A 198 -16.57 8.09 22.79
N GLU A 199 -17.18 9.02 23.51
CA GLU A 199 -18.00 8.72 24.68
C GLU A 199 -19.41 8.30 24.24
N ALA A 200 -20.23 7.90 25.22
CA ALA A 200 -21.58 7.35 25.01
C ALA A 200 -22.39 8.08 23.90
N PRO A 201 -23.20 7.35 23.10
CA PRO A 201 -23.66 5.97 23.30
C PRO A 201 -22.74 4.87 22.75
N PHE A 202 -21.68 5.23 22.02
CA PHE A 202 -20.73 4.28 21.44
C PHE A 202 -19.36 4.50 22.07
N SER A 203 -19.10 3.83 23.21
CA SER A 203 -17.80 3.88 23.87
C SER A 203 -16.76 3.21 22.97
N LEU A 204 -16.02 4.01 22.21
CA LEU A 204 -15.03 3.56 21.24
C LEU A 204 -13.71 4.27 21.45
N GLN A 205 -12.64 3.50 21.34
CA GLN A 205 -11.29 4.02 21.32
C GLN A 205 -10.58 3.46 20.09
N SER A 206 -9.87 4.34 19.39
CA SER A 206 -9.06 3.95 18.25
C SER A 206 -7.80 3.19 18.67
N LEU A 207 -7.41 2.17 17.91
CA LEU A 207 -6.37 1.19 18.25
C LEU A 207 -5.00 1.53 17.67
N GLN A 208 -4.93 2.43 16.68
CA GLN A 208 -3.70 2.78 15.99
C GLN A 208 -2.77 3.64 16.83
N GLN A 209 -1.49 3.59 16.48
CA GLN A 209 -0.49 4.56 16.91
C GLN A 209 -0.86 5.98 16.41
N PRO A 210 -0.79 7.02 17.26
CA PRO A 210 -1.03 8.40 16.86
C PRO A 210 -0.11 8.88 15.73
N GLY A 211 -0.62 9.80 14.90
CA GLY A 211 0.14 10.43 13.80
C GLY A 211 0.01 9.72 12.45
N LEU A 212 -0.68 8.58 12.38
CA LEU A 212 -0.94 7.87 11.13
C LEU A 212 -2.08 8.53 10.32
N PRO A 213 -2.10 8.37 8.98
CA PRO A 213 -3.13 8.96 8.11
C PRO A 213 -4.46 8.17 8.12
N PHE A 214 -4.75 7.45 9.20
CA PHE A 214 -5.97 6.66 9.35
C PHE A 214 -6.32 6.45 10.83
N ALA A 215 -7.58 6.13 11.10
CA ALA A 215 -8.05 5.60 12.37
C ALA A 215 -8.42 4.13 12.21
N LEU A 216 -7.92 3.28 13.12
CA LEU A 216 -8.32 1.89 13.26
C LEU A 216 -9.23 1.78 14.47
N LEU A 217 -10.43 1.25 14.29
CA LEU A 217 -11.46 1.18 15.33
C LEU A 217 -11.99 -0.27 15.43
N PRO A 218 -12.39 -0.72 16.62
CA PRO A 218 -13.20 -1.92 16.71
C PRO A 218 -14.55 -1.65 16.03
N THR A 219 -15.07 -2.62 15.27
CA THR A 219 -16.41 -2.49 14.68
C THR A 219 -17.45 -2.50 15.78
N VAL A 220 -18.36 -1.53 15.73
CA VAL A 220 -19.60 -1.57 16.51
C VAL A 220 -20.60 -2.48 15.82
N PRO A 221 -21.39 -3.29 16.56
CA PRO A 221 -22.55 -3.97 15.99
C PRO A 221 -23.54 -2.92 15.45
N GLY A 222 -23.74 -2.93 14.14
CA GLY A 222 -24.69 -2.11 13.41
C GLY A 222 -24.78 -2.65 11.97
N PRO A 223 -25.83 -2.29 11.20
CA PRO A 223 -26.01 -2.85 9.86
C PRO A 223 -24.78 -2.55 9.01
N SER A 224 -24.22 -3.60 8.41
CA SER A 224 -23.13 -3.53 7.43
C SER A 224 -23.50 -2.50 6.37
N GLN A 225 -22.84 -1.35 6.37
CA GLN A 225 -22.98 -0.39 5.27
C GLN A 225 -22.59 -1.12 3.98
N GLN A 226 -23.59 -1.33 3.11
CA GLN A 226 -23.42 -2.01 1.83
C GLN A 226 -22.75 -1.13 0.78
N GLU A 227 -22.68 0.19 1.00
CA GLU A 227 -21.99 1.09 0.09
C GLU A 227 -20.49 1.21 0.45
N PRO A 228 -19.59 0.84 -0.49
CA PRO A 228 -18.16 1.00 -0.29
C PRO A 228 -17.82 2.49 -0.32
N HIS A 229 -17.68 3.12 0.85
CA HIS A 229 -17.08 4.44 0.92
C HIS A 229 -15.56 4.28 0.68
N PRO A 230 -14.93 5.01 -0.25
CA PRO A 230 -13.50 4.82 -0.59
C PRO A 230 -12.53 4.99 0.59
N ASP A 231 -12.92 5.75 1.61
CA ASP A 231 -12.12 5.97 2.82
C ASP A 231 -12.41 4.97 3.94
N LEU A 232 -13.42 4.11 3.79
CA LEU A 232 -13.89 3.18 4.82
C LEU A 232 -13.61 1.75 4.38
N GLN A 233 -12.83 1.03 5.17
CA GLN A 233 -12.60 -0.39 4.98
C GLN A 233 -13.08 -1.16 6.21
N LEU A 234 -14.01 -2.10 5.98
CA LEU A 234 -14.55 -2.97 7.01
C LEU A 234 -13.88 -4.34 6.94
N TRP A 235 -13.50 -4.87 8.10
CA TRP A 235 -13.01 -6.23 8.29
C TRP A 235 -13.94 -6.98 9.24
N PRO A 236 -15.06 -7.54 8.72
CA PRO A 236 -16.13 -8.10 9.56
C PRO A 236 -15.67 -9.29 10.40
N VAL A 237 -14.85 -10.17 9.84
CA VAL A 237 -14.35 -11.38 10.52
C VAL A 237 -13.50 -11.00 11.74
N GLN A 238 -12.67 -9.98 11.60
CA GLN A 238 -11.74 -9.53 12.63
C GLN A 238 -12.33 -8.42 13.52
N ARG A 239 -13.59 -8.04 13.29
CA ARG A 239 -14.32 -6.97 14.00
C ARG A 239 -13.55 -5.65 14.04
N ARG A 240 -13.00 -5.22 12.90
CA ARG A 240 -12.23 -3.98 12.77
C ARG A 240 -12.69 -3.12 11.61
N MET A 241 -12.51 -1.81 11.77
CA MET A 241 -12.87 -0.80 10.79
C MET A 241 -11.71 0.18 10.65
N LEU A 242 -11.30 0.43 9.42
CA LEU A 242 -10.26 1.39 9.06
C LEU A 242 -10.91 2.60 8.38
N LEU A 243 -10.71 3.78 8.95
CA LEU A 243 -11.17 5.04 8.39
C LEU A 243 -9.98 5.89 7.98
N ARG A 244 -9.81 6.11 6.68
CA ARG A 244 -8.66 6.84 6.11
C ARG A 244 -8.90 8.35 6.15
N ALA A 245 -7.82 9.09 6.38
CA ALA A 245 -7.79 10.54 6.23
C ALA A 245 -6.91 10.90 5.03
N ASN A 246 -7.46 11.69 4.12
CA ASN A 246 -6.78 12.12 2.91
C ASN A 246 -6.76 13.64 2.86
N VAL A 247 -5.59 14.23 3.15
CA VAL A 247 -5.39 15.67 3.07
C VAL A 247 -4.15 15.95 2.24
N ARG A 248 -4.31 16.72 1.18
CA ARG A 248 -3.24 16.98 0.21
C ARG A 248 -2.39 18.18 0.61
N GLY A 249 -1.08 18.00 0.60
CA GLY A 249 -0.14 19.03 1.06
C GLY A 249 1.29 18.86 0.57
N SER A 250 2.17 19.65 1.17
CA SER A 250 3.62 19.58 0.98
C SER A 250 4.26 18.69 2.03
N ALA A 251 5.43 18.13 1.74
CA ALA A 251 6.19 17.22 2.62
C ALA A 251 6.46 17.74 4.05
N THR A 252 6.38 19.06 4.27
CA THR A 252 6.80 19.74 5.49
C THR A 252 5.69 20.02 6.49
N LYS A 253 4.42 19.87 6.08
CA LYS A 253 3.27 20.20 6.93
C LYS A 253 2.53 18.93 7.32
N SER A 254 1.99 18.90 8.52
CA SER A 254 1.00 17.91 8.97
C SER A 254 -0.31 18.64 9.26
N GLN A 255 -1.43 17.96 9.04
CA GLN A 255 -2.75 18.47 9.38
C GLN A 255 -3.50 17.42 10.20
N ASN A 256 -3.83 17.80 11.43
CA ASN A 256 -4.56 16.94 12.35
C ASN A 256 -6.03 16.84 11.94
N MET A 257 -6.48 15.62 11.61
CA MET A 257 -7.83 15.29 11.16
C MET A 257 -8.67 14.56 12.20
N THR A 258 -8.20 14.47 13.45
CA THR A 258 -8.85 13.72 14.53
C THR A 258 -10.29 14.17 14.77
N SER A 259 -10.54 15.48 14.87
CA SER A 259 -11.88 16.01 15.11
C SER A 259 -12.83 15.79 13.93
N THR A 260 -12.33 15.93 12.69
CA THR A 260 -13.09 15.66 11.47
C THR A 260 -13.48 14.19 11.36
N LEU A 261 -12.53 13.28 11.60
CA LEU A 261 -12.80 11.84 11.61
C LEU A 261 -13.73 11.44 12.75
N ALA A 262 -13.59 12.02 13.94
CA ALA A 262 -14.46 11.74 15.08
C ALA A 262 -15.92 12.16 14.79
N LYS A 263 -16.13 13.32 14.15
CA LYS A 263 -17.46 13.77 13.70
C LYS A 263 -18.05 12.82 12.67
N ARG A 264 -17.27 12.48 11.63
CA ARG A 264 -17.69 11.53 10.58
C ARG A 264 -18.02 10.15 11.15
N LEU A 265 -17.21 9.65 12.08
CA LEU A 265 -17.47 8.39 12.77
C LEU A 265 -18.79 8.44 13.54
N ARG A 266 -19.07 9.54 14.23
CA ARG A 266 -20.35 9.75 14.94
C ARG A 266 -21.55 9.77 13.99
N GLU A 267 -21.42 10.42 12.84
CA GLU A 267 -22.44 10.42 11.78
C GLU A 267 -22.69 9.02 11.22
N LEU A 268 -21.63 8.26 10.92
CA LEU A 268 -21.75 6.87 10.43
C LEU A 268 -22.48 5.97 11.43
N LEU A 269 -22.17 6.10 12.72
CA LEU A 269 -22.80 5.32 13.80
C LEU A 269 -24.27 5.74 14.02
N ASN A 270 -24.57 7.04 13.92
CA ASN A 270 -25.95 7.55 14.06
C ASN A 270 -26.84 7.12 12.89
N ASN A 271 -26.34 7.18 11.66
CA ASN A 271 -27.08 6.74 10.47
C ASN A 271 -27.43 5.24 10.55
N GLY A 272 -26.52 4.41 11.09
CA GLY A 272 -26.80 2.99 11.35
C GLY A 272 -27.96 2.77 12.34
N ARG A 273 -28.15 3.68 13.30
CA ARG A 273 -29.23 3.62 14.30
C ARG A 273 -30.59 3.97 13.71
N ASP A 274 -30.66 4.95 12.82
CA ASP A 274 -31.90 5.33 12.15
C ASP A 274 -32.35 4.23 11.17
N SER A 275 -31.41 3.56 10.50
CA SER A 275 -31.71 2.34 9.73
C SER A 275 -32.22 1.20 10.60
N GLU A 276 -31.64 0.95 11.79
CA GLU A 276 -32.17 -0.06 12.73
C GLU A 276 -33.57 0.27 13.25
N LYS A 277 -33.87 1.54 13.52
CA LYS A 277 -35.22 1.96 13.95
C LYS A 277 -36.25 1.74 12.85
N VAL A 278 -35.90 1.98 11.59
CA VAL A 278 -36.76 1.73 10.44
C VAL A 278 -36.97 0.23 10.21
N GLU A 279 -35.92 -0.59 10.35
CA GLU A 279 -36.00 -2.04 10.21
C GLU A 279 -36.85 -2.67 11.34
N LYS A 280 -36.62 -2.26 12.60
CA LYS A 280 -37.44 -2.68 13.75
C LYS A 280 -38.90 -2.21 13.63
N SER A 281 -39.15 -1.05 13.04
CA SER A 281 -40.52 -0.55 12.79
C SER A 281 -41.21 -1.31 11.66
N ARG A 282 -40.48 -1.78 10.64
CA ARG A 282 -41.01 -2.65 9.59
C ARG A 282 -41.34 -4.05 10.11
N ILE A 283 -40.49 -4.62 10.96
CA ILE A 283 -40.75 -5.94 11.58
C ILE A 283 -41.89 -5.84 12.61
N GLY A 284 -41.97 -4.74 13.36
CA GLY A 284 -43.06 -4.48 14.31
C GLY A 284 -44.43 -4.19 13.67
N LEU A 285 -44.50 -3.85 12.38
CA LEU A 285 -45.76 -3.68 11.66
C LEU A 285 -46.39 -5.00 11.18
N VAL A 286 -45.64 -6.11 11.18
CA VAL A 286 -46.12 -7.42 10.69
C VAL A 286 -46.72 -8.28 11.81
N SER A 287 -46.54 -7.92 13.09
CA SER A 287 -47.03 -8.71 14.23
C SER A 287 -48.29 -8.17 14.91
N ALA A 288 -49.13 -7.40 14.21
CA ALA A 288 -50.36 -6.82 14.76
C ALA A 288 -51.61 -7.11 13.91
N THR A 289 -51.88 -8.37 13.56
CA THR A 289 -53.22 -8.82 13.17
C THR A 289 -53.88 -9.58 14.32
N LYS A 290 -54.59 -8.79 15.12
CA LYS A 290 -55.77 -9.07 15.96
C LYS A 290 -56.20 -10.54 16.09
N GLY A 291 -56.14 -11.04 17.33
CA GLY A 291 -57.15 -11.98 17.81
C GLY A 291 -58.51 -11.28 17.91
N SER A 292 -59.56 -11.92 17.41
CA SER A 292 -60.94 -11.57 17.71
C SER A 292 -61.62 -12.81 18.29
N LYS A 293 -62.06 -12.70 19.54
CA LYS A 293 -62.93 -13.63 20.26
C LYS A 293 -64.39 -13.17 20.10
N VAL A 294 -65.30 -14.05 20.56
CA VAL A 294 -66.77 -13.93 20.67
C VAL A 294 -67.49 -14.35 19.37
N GLY A 295 -68.35 -15.38 19.30
CA GLY A 295 -69.15 -16.07 20.31
C GLY A 295 -70.62 -15.94 19.93
N HIS A 296 -71.23 -17.03 19.46
CA HIS A 296 -72.63 -17.42 19.65
C HIS A 296 -72.80 -18.88 19.24
#